data_AF-A0A8J6U395-F1
#
_entry.id   AF-A0A8J6U395-F1
#
_cell.length_a   1.000
_cell.length_b   1.000
_cell.length_c   1.000
_cell.angle_alpha   90.00
_cell.angle_beta   90.00
_cell.angle_gamma   90.00
#
_symmetry.space_group_name_H-M   'P 1'
#
loop_
_entity.id
_entity.type
_entity.pdbx_description
1 polymer ?
#
loop_
_entity_poly.entity_id
_entity_poly.type
_entity_poly.pdbx_seq_one_letter_code
_entity_poly.pdbx_strand_id
1 'polypeptide(L)'
;MTCVDDVKKYCPKALWHLAQPLLPSYPERHQGGGRRRTDDRAMLAAILYVLESGCGWRQLPGSFPVHWRTAHRRFAEWVAAR
;
A
#
# COMPACT_ATOMS: atom_id res chain seq x y z
N MET A 1 1.74 23.85 -2.85
CA MET A 1 1.90 23.08 -4.10
C MET A 1 2.98 22.05 -3.82
N THR A 2 2.76 20.80 -3.44
CA THR A 2 1.66 19.82 -3.51
C THR A 2 1.70 18.96 -2.23
N CYS A 3 0.60 18.77 -1.50
CA CYS A 3 0.61 17.97 -0.24
C CYS A 3 -0.63 17.07 -0.05
N VAL A 4 -1.57 17.07 -0.98
CA VAL A 4 -2.78 16.26 -0.84
C VAL A 4 -2.99 15.54 -2.16
N ASP A 5 -2.92 14.20 -2.13
CA ASP A 5 -3.45 13.27 -3.14
C ASP A 5 -2.48 12.34 -3.90
N ASP A 6 -1.26 12.08 -3.43
CA ASP A 6 -0.42 11.01 -4.03
C ASP A 6 -1.15 9.65 -4.00
N VAL A 7 -1.91 9.36 -2.94
CA VAL A 7 -2.75 8.14 -2.89
C VAL A 7 -3.80 8.14 -4.00
N LYS A 8 -4.45 9.26 -4.32
CA LYS A 8 -5.44 9.30 -5.41
C LYS A 8 -4.77 9.30 -6.79
N LYS A 9 -3.56 9.87 -6.91
CA LYS A 9 -2.76 9.87 -8.13
C LYS A 9 -2.36 8.45 -8.52
N TYR A 10 -1.72 7.71 -7.61
CA TYR A 10 -1.23 6.35 -7.90
C TYR A 10 -2.29 5.27 -7.69
N CYS A 11 -3.29 5.51 -6.83
CA CYS A 11 -4.41 4.59 -6.62
C CYS A 11 -5.76 5.32 -6.67
N PRO A 12 -6.22 5.73 -7.88
CA PRO A 12 -7.55 6.29 -8.04
C PRO A 12 -8.63 5.28 -7.66
N LYS A 13 -9.81 5.77 -7.29
CA LYS A 13 -10.91 4.91 -6.77
C LYS A 13 -11.27 3.78 -7.75
N ALA A 14 -11.26 4.06 -9.05
CA ALA A 14 -11.53 3.06 -10.08
C ALA A 14 -10.49 1.93 -10.08
N LEU A 15 -9.20 2.27 -10.04
CA LEU A 15 -8.12 1.27 -9.94
C LEU A 15 -8.26 0.46 -8.64
N TRP A 16 -8.53 1.14 -7.53
CA TRP A 16 -8.72 0.47 -6.24
C TRP A 16 -9.84 -0.58 -6.29
N HIS A 17 -10.99 -0.27 -6.87
CA HIS A 17 -12.08 -1.24 -6.97
C HIS A 17 -11.74 -2.48 -7.81
N LEU A 18 -10.88 -2.33 -8.82
CA LEU A 18 -10.41 -3.46 -9.63
C LEU A 18 -9.33 -4.27 -8.91
N ALA A 19 -8.45 -3.60 -8.17
CA ALA A 19 -7.33 -4.24 -7.49
C ALA A 19 -7.74 -4.93 -6.18
N GLN A 20 -8.59 -4.29 -5.36
CA GLN A 20 -8.96 -4.77 -4.03
C GLN A 20 -9.39 -6.26 -3.98
N PRO A 21 -10.20 -6.79 -4.91
CA PRO A 21 -10.61 -8.19 -4.88
C PRO A 21 -9.48 -9.18 -5.18
N LEU A 22 -8.40 -8.73 -5.81
CA LEU A 22 -7.24 -9.54 -6.19
C LEU A 22 -6.16 -9.56 -5.10
N LEU A 23 -6.21 -8.60 -4.17
CA LEU A 23 -5.23 -8.50 -3.10
C LEU A 23 -5.53 -9.57 -2.05
N PRO A 24 -4.51 -10.31 -1.58
CA PRO A 24 -4.73 -11.31 -0.55
C PRO A 24 -5.17 -10.62 0.75
N SER A 25 -6.16 -11.24 1.39
CA SER A 25 -6.60 -10.86 2.73
C SER A 25 -5.41 -10.77 3.68
N TYR A 26 -5.50 -9.88 4.67
CA TYR A 26 -4.51 -9.90 5.74
C TYR A 26 -4.53 -11.26 6.42
N PRO A 27 -3.35 -11.84 6.74
CA PRO A 27 -3.29 -13.04 7.56
C PRO A 27 -4.04 -12.77 8.87
N GLU A 28 -4.91 -13.70 9.25
CA GLU A 28 -5.63 -13.62 10.51
C GLU A 28 -4.61 -13.61 11.65
N ARG A 29 -4.68 -12.58 12.52
CA ARG A 29 -3.91 -12.62 13.75
C ARG A 29 -4.63 -13.53 14.73
N HIS A 30 -3.92 -14.53 15.24
CA HIS A 30 -4.42 -15.40 16.31
C HIS A 30 -4.85 -14.64 17.59
N GLN A 31 -4.36 -13.42 17.79
CA GLN A 31 -4.77 -12.55 18.90
C GLN A 31 -5.76 -11.50 18.38
N GLY A 32 -7.03 -11.69 18.71
CA GLY A 32 -8.18 -10.86 18.31
C GLY A 32 -8.20 -9.44 18.88
N GLY A 33 -7.11 -8.70 18.74
CA GLY A 33 -7.00 -7.31 19.18
C GLY A 33 -5.79 -6.60 18.58
N GLY A 34 -6.03 -5.52 17.82
CA GLY A 34 -4.96 -4.66 17.31
C GLY A 34 -5.45 -3.58 16.35
N ARG A 35 -4.83 -2.39 16.45
CA ARG A 35 -5.06 -1.12 15.72
C ARG A 35 -5.66 -1.29 14.31
N ARG A 36 -6.67 -0.45 13.97
CA ARG A 36 -7.28 -0.33 12.62
C ARG A 36 -6.24 -0.59 11.53
N ARG A 37 -6.52 -1.58 10.67
CA ARG A 37 -5.67 -1.96 9.53
C ARG A 37 -5.25 -0.69 8.79
N THR A 38 -3.96 -0.57 8.49
CA THR A 38 -3.45 0.48 7.58
C THR A 38 -4.21 0.36 6.26
N ASP A 39 -4.59 1.50 5.69
CA ASP A 39 -5.39 1.55 4.47
C ASP A 39 -4.68 0.83 3.31
N ASP A 40 -5.21 -0.34 2.90
CA ASP A 40 -4.65 -1.14 1.81
C ASP A 40 -4.59 -0.35 0.49
N ARG A 41 -5.47 0.63 0.31
CA ARG A 41 -5.42 1.53 -0.84
C ARG A 41 -4.18 2.42 -0.80
N ALA A 42 -3.82 2.92 0.37
CA ALA A 42 -2.60 3.72 0.55
C ALA A 42 -1.34 2.86 0.39
N MET A 43 -1.37 1.60 0.85
CA MET A 43 -0.30 0.64 0.58
C MET A 43 -0.15 0.37 -0.91
N LEU A 44 -1.24 0.09 -1.62
CA LEU A 44 -1.20 -0.13 -3.07
C LEU A 44 -0.65 1.11 -3.78
N ALA A 45 -1.10 2.32 -3.42
CA ALA A 45 -0.58 3.55 -4.00
C ALA A 45 0.93 3.72 -3.79
N ALA A 46 1.43 3.47 -2.57
CA ALA A 46 2.85 3.58 -2.25
C ALA A 46 3.69 2.53 -3.00
N ILE A 47 3.19 1.30 -3.11
CA ILE A 47 3.84 0.23 -3.89
C ILE A 47 3.92 0.63 -5.37
N LEU A 48 2.80 1.09 -5.95
CA LEU A 48 2.75 1.53 -7.35
C LEU A 48 3.74 2.66 -7.62
N TYR A 49 3.85 3.64 -6.71
CA TYR A 49 4.87 4.70 -6.83
C TYR A 49 6.30 4.14 -6.88
N VAL A 50 6.65 3.23 -5.97
CA VAL A 50 7.99 2.63 -5.92
C VAL A 50 8.27 1.84 -7.21
N LEU A 51 7.29 1.08 -7.69
CA LEU A 51 7.41 0.30 -8.92
C LEU A 51 7.52 1.17 -10.18
N GLU A 52 6.75 2.26 -10.25
CA GLU A 52 6.74 3.19 -11.40
C GLU A 52 8.00 4.06 -11.44
N SER A 53 8.45 4.56 -10.28
CA SER A 53 9.62 5.43 -10.18
C SER A 53 10.96 4.68 -10.17
N GLY A 54 10.94 3.38 -9.82
CA GLY A 54 12.14 2.57 -9.61
C GLY A 54 12.98 3.01 -8.41
N CYS A 55 12.47 3.88 -7.55
CA CYS A 55 13.20 4.36 -6.38
C CYS A 55 13.36 3.25 -5.32
N GLY A 56 14.34 3.40 -4.43
CA GLY A 56 14.44 2.51 -3.28
C GLY A 56 13.26 2.72 -2.32
N TRP A 57 12.80 1.67 -1.62
CA TRP A 57 11.71 1.76 -0.64
C TRP A 57 11.92 2.87 0.40
N ARG A 58 13.17 3.08 0.85
CA ARG A 58 13.52 4.13 1.83
C ARG A 58 13.31 5.56 1.31
N GLN A 59 13.14 5.74 0.01
CA GLN A 59 12.90 7.02 -0.64
C GLN A 59 11.40 7.32 -0.79
N LEU A 60 10.52 6.48 -0.24
CA LEU A 60 9.08 6.73 -0.24
C LEU A 60 8.77 8.11 0.37
N PRO A 61 8.12 9.02 -0.37
CA PRO A 61 7.77 10.34 0.13
C PRO A 61 6.86 10.29 1.36
N GLY A 62 7.05 11.23 2.29
CA GLY A 62 6.21 11.36 3.48
C GLY A 62 4.75 11.77 3.21
N SER A 63 4.40 12.10 1.95
CA SER A 63 3.03 12.37 1.52
C SER A 63 2.15 11.12 1.47
N PHE A 64 2.74 9.93 1.41
CA PHE A 64 2.01 8.68 1.57
C PHE A 64 1.75 8.41 3.06
N PRO A 65 0.52 8.11 3.49
CA PRO A 65 0.19 7.83 4.90
C PRO A 65 0.60 6.41 5.32
N VAL A 66 1.72 5.90 4.79
CA VAL A 66 2.25 4.56 5.06
C VAL A 66 3.77 4.62 5.24
N HIS A 67 4.28 3.83 6.17
CA HIS A 67 5.72 3.70 6.36
C HIS A 67 6.31 2.71 5.34
N TRP A 68 7.48 3.04 4.77
CA TRP A 68 8.11 2.25 3.71
C TRP A 68 8.32 0.76 4.08
N ARG A 69 8.68 0.46 5.34
CA ARG A 69 8.84 -0.93 5.81
C ARG A 69 7.54 -1.72 5.70
N THR A 70 6.42 -1.05 6.01
CA THR A 70 5.09 -1.66 5.99
C THR A 70 4.65 -1.91 4.56
N ALA A 71 4.87 -0.95 3.65
CA ALA A 71 4.59 -1.10 2.23
C ALA A 71 5.43 -2.24 1.61
N HIS A 72 6.74 -2.27 1.89
CA HIS A 72 7.64 -3.33 1.39
C HIS A 72 7.23 -4.72 1.88
N ARG A 73 6.93 -4.86 3.18
CA ARG A 73 6.46 -6.13 3.74
C ARG A 73 5.15 -6.58 3.08
N ARG A 74 4.20 -5.64 2.91
CA ARG A 74 2.91 -5.95 2.30
C ARG A 74 3.05 -6.34 0.83
N PHE A 75 3.95 -5.71 0.09
CA PHE A 75 4.30 -6.12 -1.27
C PHE A 75 4.84 -7.55 -1.30
N ALA A 76 5.79 -7.90 -0.42
CA ALA A 76 6.32 -9.25 -0.34
C ALA A 76 5.23 -10.29 -0.02
N GLU A 77 4.30 -9.98 0.90
CA GLU A 77 3.13 -10.83 1.19
C GLU A 77 2.24 -11.01 -0.04
N TRP A 78 2.01 -9.95 -0.83
CA TRP A 78 1.19 -10.03 -2.04
C TRP A 78 1.85 -10.84 -3.15
N VAL A 79 3.16 -10.73 -3.32
CA VAL A 79 3.91 -11.54 -4.29
C VAL A 79 3.93 -13.01 -3.90
N ALA A 80 4.08 -13.32 -2.60
CA ALA A 80 4.12 -14.71 -2.12
C ALA A 80 2.75 -15.41 -2.13
N ALA A 81 1.65 -14.67 -2.09
CA ALA A 81 0.29 -15.22 -2.12
C ALA A 81 -0.24 -15.46 -3.55
N ARG A 82 0.54 -15.12 -4.57
CA ARG A 82 0.23 -15.32 -5.98
C ARG A 82 0.91 -16.59 -6.51
#